data_AF-A0A7W9X3T4-F1
#
_entry.id   AF-A0A7W9X3T4-F1
#
_cell.length_a   1.000
_cell.length_b   1.000
_cell.length_c   1.000
_cell.angle_alpha   90.00
_cell.angle_beta   90.00
_cell.angle_gamma   90.00
#
_symmetry.space_group_name_H-M   'P 1'
#
loop_
_entity.id
_entity.type
_entity.pdbx_description
1 polymer ?
#
loop_
_entity_poly.entity_id
_entity_poly.type
_entity_poly.pdbx_seq_one_letter_code
_entity_poly.pdbx_strand_id
1 'polypeptide(L)'
;MKNFSTVMAHAAAVALLACAVSGAAVAQTDTATPSAACAFRPDAPDKHVVVKRDTLWDISGKFLRNPWCWPQVWGMNRDEIRNPHWIYPGQVIWFDRARGRLSFNRPGEDGDGRGQPPLTRLSPQVRSEGNGQGAVPSIPAGAIEPYLTQPLVVEADELAGAPRIVASQEGRFYLGKGDRVYVHGALTSDTVYQVFRPGTVLRDPQTGKVMAHEAAFLGSVKLVTPAGPGVDAHTFQVVDTVREMGVGDLLVPQPPTPVRNYVPHAPLQPVDARVMSIYAGVTYAGQSQVVTVNRGAVDGLDVGAVLQLYHVGKTVADPASRGFLGMGRAQLKMPDEQNGSLFIFRVFKNVSYGLIMTVTAPVQVGDVVKSPE
;
A
#
# COMPACT_ATOMS: atom_id res chain seq x y z
N MET A 1 60.90 21.28 -20.27
CA MET A 1 61.79 22.14 -21.07
C MET A 1 60.92 22.96 -22.02
N LYS A 2 61.19 24.27 -22.01
CA LYS A 2 60.71 25.43 -22.80
C LYS A 2 59.88 25.16 -24.08
N ASN A 3 58.83 25.99 -24.26
CA ASN A 3 58.47 26.83 -25.43
C ASN A 3 57.04 27.41 -25.17
N PHE A 4 56.84 28.59 -24.56
CA PHE A 4 56.74 29.95 -25.15
C PHE A 4 56.05 30.01 -26.53
N SER A 5 54.81 30.53 -26.56
CA SER A 5 54.38 31.85 -27.15
C SER A 5 54.27 31.83 -28.69
N THR A 6 53.27 32.38 -29.37
CA THR A 6 52.63 33.71 -29.23
C THR A 6 51.47 33.84 -30.24
N VAL A 7 50.37 34.47 -29.80
CA VAL A 7 49.66 35.60 -30.43
C VAL A 7 49.15 35.46 -31.88
N MET A 8 47.83 35.55 -32.06
CA MET A 8 47.22 36.73 -32.71
C MET A 8 45.75 36.88 -32.36
N ALA A 9 45.46 37.93 -31.60
CA ALA A 9 44.16 38.58 -31.52
C ALA A 9 44.01 39.49 -32.75
N HIS A 10 42.82 39.55 -33.35
CA HIS A 10 42.32 40.75 -34.04
C HIS A 10 40.85 40.98 -33.68
N ALA A 11 40.62 42.21 -33.23
CA ALA A 11 39.37 42.85 -32.87
C ALA A 11 38.43 42.97 -34.11
N ALA A 12 37.14 42.66 -33.96
CA ALA A 12 36.03 43.59 -33.71
C ALA A 12 35.51 44.32 -34.95
N ALA A 13 34.23 44.09 -35.30
CA ALA A 13 33.24 45.12 -35.64
C ALA A 13 31.86 44.51 -35.96
N VAL A 14 30.92 44.70 -35.03
CA VAL A 14 29.51 45.10 -35.18
C VAL A 14 28.76 44.77 -36.48
N ALA A 15 27.69 43.97 -36.35
CA ALA A 15 26.43 44.22 -37.04
C ALA A 15 25.24 43.74 -36.18
N LEU A 16 24.48 44.72 -35.66
CA LEU A 16 23.15 44.54 -35.10
C LEU A 16 22.20 44.04 -36.19
N LEU A 17 21.56 42.87 -35.99
CA LEU A 17 20.26 42.60 -36.57
C LEU A 17 19.36 41.97 -35.50
N ALA A 18 18.42 42.79 -35.01
CA ALA A 18 17.30 42.35 -34.22
C ALA A 18 16.25 41.71 -35.16
N CYS A 19 16.00 40.42 -34.99
CA CYS A 19 14.78 39.77 -35.46
C CYS A 19 14.10 39.12 -34.26
N ALA A 20 13.04 39.77 -33.79
CA ALA A 20 12.08 39.20 -32.86
C ALA A 20 11.34 38.07 -33.55
N VAL A 21 11.54 36.83 -33.10
CA VAL A 21 10.65 35.70 -33.42
C VAL A 21 9.87 35.40 -32.16
N SER A 22 8.64 35.89 -32.14
CA SER A 22 7.60 35.52 -31.18
C SER A 22 7.27 34.04 -31.38
N GLY A 23 7.99 33.16 -30.70
CA GLY A 23 7.67 31.74 -30.61
C GLY A 23 6.54 31.55 -29.60
N ALA A 24 5.33 31.30 -30.10
CA ALA A 24 4.19 30.92 -29.29
C ALA A 24 4.54 29.68 -28.44
N ALA A 25 4.39 29.82 -27.12
CA ALA A 25 4.42 28.71 -26.20
C ALA A 25 3.25 27.77 -26.55
N VAL A 26 3.55 26.65 -27.22
CA VAL A 26 2.61 25.55 -27.35
C VAL A 26 2.51 24.93 -25.96
N ALA A 27 1.47 25.29 -25.22
CA ALA A 27 1.03 24.53 -24.07
C ALA A 27 0.69 23.13 -24.58
N GLN A 28 1.60 22.18 -24.35
CA GLN A 28 1.31 20.76 -24.46
C GLN A 28 0.30 20.43 -23.36
N THR A 29 -0.97 20.49 -23.70
CA THR A 29 -2.00 19.79 -22.95
C THR A 29 -1.72 18.30 -23.07
N ASP A 30 -1.20 17.70 -22.01
CA ASP A 30 -1.17 16.24 -21.84
C ASP A 30 -2.61 15.73 -21.78
N THR A 31 -3.26 15.56 -22.94
CA THR A 31 -4.43 14.69 -23.04
C THR A 31 -3.93 13.27 -22.96
N ALA A 32 -3.84 12.76 -21.73
CA ALA A 32 -3.67 11.35 -21.44
C ALA A 32 -4.79 10.59 -22.18
N THR A 33 -4.45 10.01 -23.32
CA THR A 33 -5.33 9.08 -24.03
C THR A 33 -5.36 7.81 -23.16
N PRO A 34 -6.51 7.36 -22.66
CA PRO A 34 -6.56 6.15 -21.86
C PRO A 34 -6.01 5.00 -22.72
N SER A 35 -4.98 4.34 -22.21
CA SER A 35 -4.48 3.07 -22.75
C SER A 35 -5.67 2.14 -22.97
N ALA A 36 -5.69 1.41 -24.09
CA ALA A 36 -6.75 0.44 -24.44
C ALA A 36 -7.00 -0.63 -23.35
N ALA A 37 -6.09 -0.76 -22.37
CA ALA A 37 -6.22 -1.59 -21.18
C ALA A 37 -7.33 -1.10 -20.21
N CYS A 38 -7.60 0.20 -20.14
CA CYS A 38 -8.54 0.80 -19.18
C CYS A 38 -9.94 1.02 -19.76
N ALA A 39 -10.42 0.06 -20.54
CA ALA A 39 -11.71 0.10 -21.18
C ALA A 39 -12.82 -0.53 -20.31
N PHE A 40 -14.03 0.01 -20.44
CA PHE A 40 -15.24 -0.65 -19.91
C PHE A 40 -15.45 -1.99 -20.59
N ARG A 41 -16.07 -2.92 -19.85
CA ARG A 41 -16.51 -4.18 -20.43
C ARG A 41 -17.66 -3.92 -21.43
N PRO A 42 -17.79 -4.75 -22.49
CA PRO A 42 -18.87 -4.58 -23.46
C PRO A 42 -20.27 -4.63 -22.81
N ASP A 43 -20.43 -5.49 -21.80
CA ASP A 43 -21.66 -5.76 -21.05
C ASP A 43 -21.95 -4.79 -19.90
N ALA A 44 -21.08 -3.80 -19.65
CA ALA A 44 -21.30 -2.82 -18.59
C ALA A 44 -22.52 -1.92 -18.90
N PRO A 45 -23.40 -1.61 -17.93
CA PRO A 45 -24.49 -0.66 -18.15
C PRO A 45 -23.96 0.77 -18.29
N ASP A 46 -24.76 1.68 -18.85
CA ASP A 46 -24.37 3.11 -18.98
C ASP A 46 -24.46 3.89 -17.66
N LYS A 47 -25.11 3.32 -16.65
CA LYS A 47 -25.16 3.84 -15.28
C LYS A 47 -25.26 2.75 -14.22
N HIS A 48 -24.79 3.03 -13.02
CA HIS A 48 -24.94 2.19 -11.83
C HIS A 48 -25.48 3.01 -10.67
N VAL A 49 -26.43 2.45 -9.91
CA VAL A 49 -26.94 3.07 -8.69
C VAL A 49 -26.20 2.43 -7.52
N VAL A 50 -25.47 3.24 -6.76
CA VAL A 50 -24.67 2.78 -5.62
C VAL A 50 -25.59 2.19 -4.55
N VAL A 51 -25.33 0.95 -4.16
CA VAL A 51 -26.05 0.26 -3.08
C VAL A 51 -25.21 0.29 -1.78
N LYS A 52 -25.85 0.13 -0.63
CA LYS A 52 -25.16 0.02 0.66
C LYS A 52 -24.14 -1.13 0.60
N ARG A 53 -22.88 -0.83 0.94
CA ARG A 53 -21.68 -1.70 0.89
C ARG A 53 -21.00 -1.82 -0.47
N ASP A 54 -21.45 -1.13 -1.51
CA ASP A 54 -20.68 -1.00 -2.75
C ASP A 54 -19.42 -0.16 -2.48
N THR A 55 -18.28 -0.62 -2.97
CA THR A 55 -17.06 0.19 -3.05
C THR A 55 -16.79 0.60 -4.50
N LEU A 56 -16.08 1.71 -4.70
CA LEU A 56 -15.59 2.08 -6.05
C LEU A 56 -14.75 0.96 -6.67
N TRP A 57 -14.05 0.19 -5.85
CA TRP A 57 -13.32 -1.00 -6.26
C TRP A 57 -14.25 -2.10 -6.77
N ASP A 58 -15.31 -2.45 -6.03
CA ASP A 58 -16.26 -3.51 -6.43
C ASP A 58 -16.99 -3.15 -7.72
N ILE A 59 -17.39 -1.88 -7.84
CA ILE A 59 -18.02 -1.33 -9.05
C ILE A 59 -17.05 -1.43 -10.23
N SER A 60 -15.79 -1.04 -10.03
CA SER A 60 -14.75 -1.13 -11.07
C SER A 60 -14.42 -2.57 -11.43
N GLY A 61 -14.38 -3.46 -10.44
CA GLY A 61 -14.29 -4.92 -10.58
C GLY A 61 -15.34 -5.51 -11.49
N LYS A 62 -16.57 -4.99 -11.37
CA LYS A 62 -17.72 -5.46 -12.12
C LYS A 62 -17.77 -4.94 -13.55
N PHE A 63 -17.34 -3.70 -13.78
CA PHE A 63 -17.63 -2.98 -15.03
C PHE A 63 -16.40 -2.61 -15.88
N LEU A 64 -15.19 -2.61 -15.32
CA LEU A 64 -13.95 -2.46 -16.07
C LEU A 64 -13.40 -3.85 -16.44
N ARG A 65 -12.69 -3.93 -17.57
CA ARG A 65 -11.89 -5.14 -17.88
C ARG A 65 -10.77 -5.29 -16.85
N ASN A 66 -10.19 -4.15 -16.47
CA ASN A 66 -9.06 -4.01 -15.59
C ASN A 66 -9.49 -3.16 -14.38
N PRO A 67 -9.84 -3.79 -13.24
CA PRO A 67 -10.35 -3.08 -12.06
C PRO A 67 -9.39 -2.02 -11.51
N TRP A 68 -8.08 -2.18 -11.74
CA TRP A 68 -7.02 -1.26 -11.31
C TRP A 68 -7.02 0.10 -12.03
N CYS A 69 -7.70 0.19 -13.18
CA CYS A 69 -7.83 1.45 -13.90
C CYS A 69 -8.83 2.42 -13.27
N TRP A 70 -9.48 2.04 -12.17
CA TRP A 70 -10.47 2.86 -11.50
C TRP A 70 -10.01 4.29 -11.18
N PRO A 71 -8.75 4.60 -10.79
CA PRO A 71 -8.32 5.98 -10.56
C PRO A 71 -8.16 6.80 -11.85
N GLN A 72 -8.00 6.14 -12.99
CA GLN A 72 -7.86 6.79 -14.29
C GLN A 72 -9.23 7.10 -14.89
N VAL A 73 -10.16 6.13 -14.83
CA VAL A 73 -11.54 6.37 -15.26
C VAL A 73 -12.24 7.31 -14.29
N TRP A 74 -11.88 7.29 -13.00
CA TRP A 74 -12.32 8.26 -12.03
C TRP A 74 -11.39 9.47 -12.05
N GLY A 75 -11.55 10.35 -13.06
CA GLY A 75 -10.56 11.39 -13.41
C GLY A 75 -10.02 12.24 -12.25
N MET A 76 -8.92 11.79 -11.64
CA MET A 76 -8.27 12.51 -10.54
C MET A 76 -7.32 13.59 -11.05
N ASN A 77 -7.66 14.86 -10.78
CA ASN A 77 -6.69 15.87 -10.35
C ASN A 77 -6.23 15.49 -8.93
N ARG A 78 -5.03 14.92 -8.82
CA ARG A 78 -4.43 14.47 -7.55
C ARG A 78 -4.29 15.60 -6.51
N ASP A 79 -4.32 16.86 -6.95
CA ASP A 79 -4.06 18.03 -6.10
C ASP A 79 -5.32 18.82 -5.68
N GLU A 80 -6.48 18.58 -6.30
CA GLU A 80 -7.70 19.38 -6.06
C GLU A 80 -8.80 18.64 -5.30
N ILE A 81 -8.73 17.30 -5.21
CA ILE A 81 -9.75 16.49 -4.54
C ILE A 81 -9.18 15.98 -3.21
N ARG A 82 -9.51 16.66 -2.10
CA ARG A 82 -9.09 16.27 -0.74
C ARG A 82 -9.64 14.91 -0.27
N ASN A 83 -10.63 14.32 -0.95
CA ASN A 83 -11.05 12.94 -0.70
C ASN A 83 -11.91 12.35 -1.84
N PRO A 84 -11.36 11.50 -2.72
CA PRO A 84 -12.10 10.92 -3.85
C PRO A 84 -13.15 9.84 -3.51
N HIS A 85 -13.35 9.53 -2.22
CA HIS A 85 -13.94 8.26 -1.75
C HIS A 85 -15.39 8.32 -1.25
N TRP A 86 -16.12 9.40 -1.50
CA TRP A 86 -17.48 9.51 -0.97
C TRP A 86 -18.52 9.13 -2.02
N ILE A 87 -18.75 7.83 -2.16
CA ILE A 87 -19.98 7.32 -2.76
C ILE A 87 -21.00 7.00 -1.67
N TYR A 88 -22.23 7.44 -1.90
CA TYR A 88 -23.36 7.27 -0.98
C TYR A 88 -24.42 6.37 -1.61
N PRO A 89 -25.08 5.51 -0.82
CA PRO A 89 -26.21 4.72 -1.31
C PRO A 89 -27.26 5.62 -1.99
N GLY A 90 -27.68 5.25 -3.19
CA GLY A 90 -28.63 6.01 -4.02
C GLY A 90 -27.99 6.98 -5.02
N GLN A 91 -26.67 7.20 -4.98
CA GLN A 91 -25.98 7.98 -6.01
C GLN A 91 -25.92 7.23 -7.34
N VAL A 92 -26.06 7.96 -8.45
CA VAL A 92 -25.96 7.42 -9.81
C VAL A 92 -24.59 7.75 -10.38
N ILE A 93 -23.83 6.72 -10.74
CA ILE A 93 -22.56 6.83 -11.44
C ILE A 93 -22.82 6.54 -12.91
N TRP A 94 -22.40 7.43 -13.80
CA TRP A 94 -22.50 7.25 -15.24
C TRP A 94 -21.16 6.80 -15.83
N PHE A 95 -21.24 5.88 -16.78
CA PHE A 95 -20.09 5.37 -17.53
C PHE A 95 -19.97 6.16 -18.85
N ASP A 96 -19.14 7.20 -18.87
CA ASP A 96 -18.86 7.97 -20.09
C ASP A 96 -17.89 7.17 -20.98
N ARG A 97 -18.48 6.36 -21.87
CA ARG A 97 -17.74 5.56 -22.86
C ARG A 97 -17.00 6.42 -23.88
N ALA A 98 -17.42 7.66 -24.13
CA ALA A 98 -16.79 8.55 -25.10
C ALA A 98 -15.48 9.14 -24.55
N ARG A 99 -15.44 9.42 -23.24
CA ARG A 99 -14.27 9.95 -22.54
C ARG A 99 -13.49 8.91 -21.73
N GLY A 100 -13.96 7.67 -21.70
CA GLY A 100 -13.36 6.59 -20.92
C GLY A 100 -13.35 6.88 -19.42
N ARG A 101 -14.34 7.63 -18.90
CA ARG A 101 -14.37 8.09 -17.51
C ARG A 101 -15.70 7.80 -16.82
N LEU A 102 -15.67 7.75 -15.50
CA LEU A 102 -16.84 7.73 -14.65
C LEU A 102 -17.16 9.16 -14.20
N SER A 103 -18.45 9.50 -14.17
CA SER A 103 -18.91 10.83 -13.76
C SER A 103 -20.22 10.73 -12.98
N PHE A 104 -20.45 11.69 -12.09
CA PHE A 104 -21.77 11.89 -11.48
C PHE A 104 -22.73 12.62 -12.43
N ASN A 105 -22.20 13.27 -13.47
CA ASN A 105 -22.98 13.94 -14.50
C ASN A 105 -23.28 12.99 -15.66
N ARG A 106 -24.41 13.20 -16.32
CA ARG A 106 -24.79 12.38 -17.47
C ARG A 106 -23.84 12.67 -18.66
N PRO A 107 -23.31 11.65 -19.35
CA PRO A 107 -22.49 11.85 -20.54
C PRO A 107 -23.28 12.64 -21.60
N GLY A 108 -22.76 13.81 -21.99
CA GLY A 108 -23.39 14.72 -22.95
C GLY A 108 -24.07 15.97 -22.36
N GLU A 109 -24.07 16.15 -21.03
CA GLU A 109 -24.47 17.41 -20.38
C GLU A 109 -23.36 18.47 -20.38
N ASP A 110 -22.10 18.04 -20.48
CA ASP A 110 -20.97 18.92 -20.78
C ASP A 110 -21.03 19.24 -22.27
N GLY A 111 -21.43 20.48 -22.58
CA GLY A 111 -21.66 21.01 -23.92
C GLY A 111 -20.69 20.48 -24.97
N ASP A 112 -21.26 20.07 -26.10
CA ASP A 112 -20.52 19.69 -27.28
C ASP A 112 -19.47 20.76 -27.62
N GLY A 113 -18.25 20.34 -27.91
CA GLY A 113 -17.13 21.22 -28.27
C GLY A 113 -17.29 21.91 -29.62
N ARG A 114 -18.46 22.49 -29.91
CA ARG A 114 -18.75 23.35 -31.05
C ARG A 114 -18.99 24.78 -30.58
N GLY A 115 -17.91 25.45 -30.20
CA GLY A 115 -17.73 26.90 -30.42
C GLY A 115 -18.76 27.89 -29.84
N GLN A 116 -19.67 27.50 -28.94
CA GLN A 116 -20.50 28.43 -28.18
C GLN A 116 -20.24 28.22 -26.69
N PRO A 117 -19.81 29.26 -25.93
CA PRO A 117 -19.68 29.13 -24.49
C PRO A 117 -21.07 28.78 -23.94
N PRO A 118 -21.21 27.67 -23.19
CA PRO A 118 -22.50 27.32 -22.63
C PRO A 118 -22.95 28.47 -21.75
N LEU A 119 -24.16 28.98 -22.02
CA LEU A 119 -24.89 29.84 -21.09
C LEU A 119 -24.92 29.10 -19.77
N THR A 120 -24.04 29.49 -18.85
CA THR A 120 -23.92 28.89 -17.53
C THR A 120 -25.17 29.30 -16.76
N ARG A 121 -26.24 28.51 -16.91
CA ARG A 121 -27.38 28.61 -16.02
C ARG A 121 -26.92 28.11 -14.66
N LEU A 122 -26.63 29.07 -13.79
CA LEU A 122 -26.47 28.85 -12.36
C LEU A 122 -27.86 28.48 -11.80
N SER A 123 -28.27 27.23 -11.97
CA SER A 123 -29.37 26.68 -11.18
C SER A 123 -28.84 26.27 -9.81
N PRO A 124 -29.58 26.49 -8.71
CA PRO A 124 -29.20 25.99 -7.41
C PRO A 124 -28.96 24.48 -7.48
N GLN A 125 -27.72 24.04 -7.30
CA GLN A 125 -27.40 22.64 -7.10
C GLN A 125 -27.25 22.42 -5.60
N VAL A 126 -27.98 21.43 -5.08
CA VAL A 126 -27.76 20.93 -3.72
C VAL A 126 -26.38 20.27 -3.70
N ARG A 127 -25.37 21.00 -3.24
CA ARG A 127 -24.10 20.41 -2.85
C ARG A 127 -24.31 19.78 -1.48
N SER A 128 -24.53 18.47 -1.44
CA SER A 128 -24.39 17.74 -0.18
C SER A 128 -22.90 17.64 0.12
N GLU A 129 -22.38 18.62 0.85
CA GLU A 129 -21.16 18.41 1.63
C GLU A 129 -21.53 17.43 2.75
N GLY A 130 -21.46 16.13 2.45
CA GLY A 130 -21.64 15.12 3.47
C GLY A 130 -20.51 15.24 4.46
N ASN A 131 -20.82 15.46 5.75
CA ASN A 131 -19.86 15.55 6.84
C ASN A 131 -19.19 14.19 7.13
N GLY A 132 -18.63 13.48 6.13
CA GLY A 132 -17.83 12.25 6.26
C GLY A 132 -18.48 11.04 6.97
N GLN A 133 -19.62 11.21 7.62
CA GLN A 133 -20.33 10.22 8.42
C GLN A 133 -21.36 9.56 7.52
N GLY A 134 -20.98 8.43 6.90
CA GLY A 134 -21.86 7.64 6.05
C GLY A 134 -21.32 7.32 4.65
N ALA A 135 -20.11 7.76 4.31
CA ALA A 135 -19.43 7.34 3.08
C ALA A 135 -19.04 5.86 3.16
N VAL A 136 -19.25 5.11 2.07
CA VAL A 136 -18.79 3.71 2.01
C VAL A 136 -17.29 3.73 1.68
N PRO A 137 -16.40 3.28 2.57
CA PRO A 137 -14.96 3.31 2.34
C PRO A 137 -14.61 2.36 1.18
N SER A 138 -13.61 2.72 0.38
CA SER A 138 -13.19 1.94 -0.81
C SER A 138 -12.69 0.53 -0.50
N ILE A 139 -12.42 0.26 0.77
CA ILE A 139 -12.19 -1.05 1.38
C ILE A 139 -13.00 -1.05 2.68
N PRO A 140 -13.73 -2.11 3.04
CA PRO A 140 -14.46 -2.16 4.30
C PRO A 140 -13.48 -1.99 5.46
N ALA A 141 -13.53 -0.84 6.15
CA ALA A 141 -12.59 -0.49 7.22
C ALA A 141 -12.51 -1.59 8.30
N GLY A 142 -13.65 -2.19 8.67
CA GLY A 142 -13.70 -3.30 9.64
C GLY A 142 -12.92 -4.57 9.24
N ALA A 143 -12.59 -4.78 7.96
CA ALA A 143 -11.77 -5.92 7.54
C ALA A 143 -10.26 -5.68 7.78
N ILE A 144 -9.83 -4.41 7.83
CA ILE A 144 -8.44 -4.02 8.04
C ILE A 144 -8.19 -3.42 9.42
N GLU A 145 -9.20 -2.86 10.10
CA GLU A 145 -9.11 -2.19 11.41
C GLU A 145 -8.36 -3.01 12.48
N PRO A 146 -8.60 -4.33 12.65
CA PRO A 146 -7.82 -5.14 13.59
C PRO A 146 -6.32 -5.21 13.22
N TYR A 147 -6.00 -5.14 11.93
CA TYR A 147 -4.64 -5.28 11.40
C TYR A 147 -3.90 -3.95 11.26
N LEU A 148 -4.64 -2.85 11.13
CA LEU A 148 -4.12 -1.49 11.28
C LEU A 148 -3.66 -1.24 12.72
N THR A 149 -4.30 -1.92 13.69
CA THR A 149 -4.01 -1.74 15.10
C THR A 149 -2.97 -2.73 15.63
N GLN A 150 -2.84 -3.95 15.09
CA GLN A 150 -1.99 -5.04 15.62
C GLN A 150 -1.68 -6.09 14.52
N PRO A 151 -0.47 -6.67 14.31
CA PRO A 151 0.87 -6.54 14.90
C PRO A 151 1.86 -5.77 13.99
N LEU A 152 3.04 -5.45 14.54
CA LEU A 152 4.15 -4.80 13.85
C LEU A 152 5.14 -5.88 13.40
N VAL A 153 5.49 -5.92 12.11
CA VAL A 153 6.78 -6.51 11.74
C VAL A 153 7.84 -5.53 12.18
N VAL A 154 8.78 -5.99 13.00
CA VAL A 154 9.95 -5.20 13.32
C VAL A 154 11.09 -5.73 12.48
N GLU A 155 11.71 -4.83 11.72
CA GLU A 155 12.85 -5.17 10.88
C GLU A 155 14.01 -5.66 11.78
N ALA A 156 14.84 -6.56 11.26
CA ALA A 156 15.85 -7.26 12.08
C ALA A 156 16.88 -6.31 12.71
N ASP A 157 17.15 -5.17 12.07
CA ASP A 157 18.02 -4.11 12.56
C ASP A 157 17.40 -3.28 13.70
N GLU A 158 16.07 -3.11 13.69
CA GLU A 158 15.35 -2.26 14.65
C GLU A 158 15.17 -2.93 16.02
N LEU A 159 15.09 -4.26 16.10
CA LEU A 159 14.97 -4.99 17.38
C LEU A 159 16.29 -5.09 18.16
N ALA A 160 17.44 -5.12 17.49
CA ALA A 160 18.72 -5.40 18.13
C ALA A 160 19.14 -4.32 19.16
N GLY A 161 18.67 -3.08 18.97
CA GLY A 161 18.91 -1.95 19.87
C GLY A 161 17.70 -1.50 20.68
N ALA A 162 16.56 -2.19 20.57
CA ALA A 162 15.31 -1.77 21.19
C ALA A 162 15.39 -1.83 22.74
N PRO A 163 14.86 -0.82 23.46
CA PRO A 163 14.71 -0.89 24.91
C PRO A 163 13.87 -2.08 25.35
N ARG A 164 14.15 -2.62 26.54
CA ARG A 164 13.47 -3.82 27.05
C ARG A 164 12.96 -3.64 28.46
N ILE A 165 11.85 -4.30 28.78
CA ILE A 165 11.34 -4.39 30.15
C ILE A 165 12.30 -5.27 30.96
N VAL A 166 12.86 -4.71 32.03
CA VAL A 166 13.80 -5.41 32.93
C VAL A 166 13.15 -5.80 34.26
N ALA A 167 12.12 -5.07 34.69
CA ALA A 167 11.37 -5.40 35.89
C ALA A 167 9.93 -4.89 35.80
N SER A 168 9.03 -5.58 36.48
CA SER A 168 7.69 -5.11 36.81
C SER A 168 7.65 -4.59 38.25
N GLN A 169 6.61 -3.84 38.60
CA GLN A 169 6.32 -3.51 39.99
C GLN A 169 6.17 -4.79 40.84
N GLU A 170 6.78 -4.81 42.04
CA GLU A 170 6.84 -5.98 42.93
C GLU A 170 5.47 -6.62 43.20
N GLY A 171 5.44 -7.97 43.17
CA GLY A 171 4.29 -8.78 43.56
C GLY A 171 3.26 -9.08 42.47
N ARG A 172 3.48 -8.67 41.21
CA ARG A 172 2.57 -8.98 40.09
C ARG A 172 3.29 -9.68 38.94
N PHE A 173 2.83 -10.90 38.63
CA PHE A 173 3.23 -11.64 37.43
C PHE A 173 2.51 -11.09 36.18
N TYR A 174 1.26 -10.64 36.35
CA TYR A 174 0.42 -10.06 35.32
C TYR A 174 0.40 -8.53 35.44
N LEU A 175 0.92 -7.84 34.43
CA LEU A 175 0.87 -6.38 34.31
C LEU A 175 -0.42 -5.93 33.62
N GLY A 176 -1.19 -5.08 34.26
CA GLY A 176 -2.39 -4.47 33.72
C GLY A 176 -2.27 -2.96 33.51
N LYS A 177 -3.32 -2.36 32.94
CA LYS A 177 -3.43 -0.91 32.77
C LYS A 177 -3.21 -0.18 34.09
N GLY A 178 -2.30 0.80 34.08
CA GLY A 178 -1.95 1.62 35.24
C GLY A 178 -0.72 1.13 36.03
N ASP A 179 -0.31 -0.13 35.85
CA ASP A 179 0.87 -0.69 36.53
C ASP A 179 2.18 -0.05 36.02
N ARG A 180 3.23 -0.13 36.84
CA ARG A 180 4.56 0.39 36.50
C ARG A 180 5.47 -0.71 35.98
N VAL A 181 6.25 -0.36 34.97
CA VAL A 181 7.30 -1.20 34.41
C VAL A 181 8.60 -0.42 34.32
N TYR A 182 9.71 -1.13 34.48
CA TYR A 182 11.05 -0.58 34.40
C TYR A 182 11.71 -1.04 33.11
N VAL A 183 12.25 -0.09 32.35
CA VAL A 183 12.78 -0.31 31.01
C VAL A 183 14.24 0.09 30.97
N HIS A 184 15.08 -0.77 30.43
CA HIS A 184 16.49 -0.49 30.17
C HIS A 184 16.73 -0.35 28.67
N GLY A 185 17.50 0.66 28.27
CA GLY A 185 17.89 0.90 26.89
C GLY A 185 17.75 2.37 26.50
N ALA A 186 18.26 2.73 25.32
CA ALA A 186 18.22 4.09 24.83
C ALA A 186 16.80 4.48 24.37
N LEU A 187 16.23 5.52 24.97
CA LEU A 187 14.94 6.07 24.56
C LEU A 187 15.12 7.11 23.43
N THR A 188 14.12 7.21 22.56
CA THR A 188 13.96 8.33 21.62
C THR A 188 13.31 9.52 22.33
N SER A 189 13.08 10.62 21.61
CA SER A 189 12.31 11.78 22.10
C SER A 189 10.83 11.48 22.35
N ASP A 190 10.35 10.29 21.99
CA ASP A 190 8.95 9.91 22.17
C ASP A 190 8.64 9.60 23.63
N THR A 191 7.37 9.82 24.00
CA THR A 191 6.89 9.57 25.37
C THR A 191 6.00 8.35 25.46
N VAL A 192 5.51 7.83 24.33
CA VAL A 192 4.64 6.66 24.25
C VAL A 192 5.30 5.61 23.38
N TYR A 193 5.37 4.40 23.91
CA TYR A 193 6.01 3.26 23.28
C TYR A 193 5.02 2.11 23.22
N GLN A 194 5.15 1.32 22.17
CA GLN A 194 4.43 0.08 21.98
C GLN A 194 5.32 -1.07 22.46
N VAL A 195 4.73 -2.02 23.19
CA VAL A 195 5.41 -3.19 23.74
C VAL A 195 5.15 -4.41 22.86
N PHE A 196 6.22 -5.12 22.53
CA PHE A 196 6.21 -6.26 21.64
C PHE A 196 6.97 -7.46 22.22
N ARG A 197 6.45 -8.65 21.94
CA ARG A 197 7.19 -9.90 22.14
C ARG A 197 7.78 -10.36 20.80
N PRO A 198 9.11 -10.54 20.69
CA PRO A 198 9.71 -11.18 19.53
C PRO A 198 9.05 -12.52 19.22
N GLY A 199 8.66 -12.73 17.97
CA GLY A 199 8.00 -13.94 17.51
C GLY A 199 8.74 -14.58 16.34
N THR A 200 7.98 -14.92 15.31
CA THR A 200 8.45 -15.74 14.18
C THR A 200 9.41 -14.96 13.28
N VAL A 201 10.47 -15.63 12.82
CA VAL A 201 11.40 -15.07 11.84
C VAL A 201 10.76 -15.12 10.45
N LEU A 202 10.66 -13.97 9.78
CA LEU A 202 10.19 -13.86 8.41
C LEU A 202 11.38 -14.04 7.46
N ARG A 203 11.38 -15.15 6.72
CA ARG A 203 12.42 -15.49 5.76
C ARG A 203 11.89 -15.34 4.35
N ASP A 204 12.73 -14.83 3.47
CA ASP A 204 12.44 -14.82 2.04
C ASP A 204 12.42 -16.26 1.52
N PRO A 205 11.29 -16.75 0.95
CA PRO A 205 11.18 -18.12 0.47
C PRO A 205 12.11 -18.42 -0.72
N GLN A 206 12.62 -17.41 -1.43
CA GLN A 206 13.52 -17.63 -2.56
C GLN A 206 14.99 -17.73 -2.14
N THR A 207 15.42 -16.86 -1.22
CA THR A 207 16.84 -16.73 -0.83
C THR A 207 17.16 -17.34 0.53
N GLY A 208 16.15 -17.62 1.37
CA GLY A 208 16.31 -18.06 2.76
C GLY A 208 16.80 -16.97 3.72
N LYS A 209 17.06 -15.75 3.21
CA LYS A 209 17.52 -14.61 4.00
C LYS A 209 16.44 -14.20 5.00
N VAL A 210 16.86 -13.88 6.24
CA VAL A 210 15.97 -13.27 7.23
C VAL A 210 15.69 -11.84 6.81
N MET A 211 14.42 -11.54 6.53
CA MET A 211 13.97 -10.22 6.13
C MET A 211 13.54 -9.40 7.34
N ALA A 212 12.80 -10.01 8.26
CA ALA A 212 12.32 -9.34 9.46
C ALA A 212 11.86 -10.32 10.54
N HIS A 213 11.40 -9.81 11.68
CA HIS A 213 10.80 -10.59 12.76
C HIS A 213 9.36 -10.14 12.99
N GLU A 214 8.42 -11.07 12.94
CA GLU A 214 7.05 -10.82 13.34
C GLU A 214 7.02 -10.69 14.87
N ALA A 215 6.57 -9.54 15.38
CA ALA A 215 6.51 -9.27 16.80
C ALA A 215 5.05 -9.14 17.26
N ALA A 216 4.71 -9.87 18.31
CA ALA A 216 3.38 -9.84 18.89
C ALA A 216 3.19 -8.53 19.67
N PHE A 217 2.29 -7.65 19.22
CA PHE A 217 1.89 -6.48 19.99
C PHE A 217 1.18 -6.89 21.28
N LEU A 218 1.63 -6.34 22.40
CA LEU A 218 1.12 -6.66 23.73
C LEU A 218 0.36 -5.49 24.36
N GLY A 219 0.73 -4.26 24.04
CA GLY A 219 0.09 -3.06 24.62
C GLY A 219 0.97 -1.82 24.46
N SER A 220 0.58 -0.74 25.12
CA SER A 220 1.30 0.53 25.07
C SER A 220 1.67 1.02 26.46
N VAL A 221 2.85 1.62 26.58
CA VAL A 221 3.39 2.19 27.82
C VAL A 221 3.80 3.64 27.60
N LYS A 222 3.64 4.46 28.63
CA LYS A 222 4.03 5.87 28.63
C LYS A 222 5.17 6.11 29.60
N LEU A 223 6.19 6.84 29.15
CA LEU A 223 7.31 7.26 29.97
C LEU A 223 6.80 8.19 31.08
N VAL A 224 7.11 7.84 32.33
CA VAL A 224 6.79 8.64 33.51
C VAL A 224 8.04 9.36 34.00
N THR A 225 9.14 8.63 34.12
CA THR A 225 10.39 9.17 34.65
C THR A 225 11.57 8.59 33.85
N PRO A 226 12.33 9.42 33.14
CA PRO A 226 13.55 8.97 32.52
C PRO A 226 14.59 8.60 33.59
N ALA A 227 15.49 7.68 33.27
CA ALA A 227 16.58 7.29 34.14
C ALA A 227 17.47 8.51 34.44
N GLY A 228 17.70 8.77 35.73
CA GLY A 228 18.58 9.84 36.20
C GLY A 228 20.05 9.37 36.27
N PRO A 229 20.98 10.26 36.63
CA PRO A 229 22.38 9.88 36.83
C PRO A 229 22.52 8.76 37.86
N GLY A 230 23.19 7.66 37.49
CA GLY A 230 23.39 6.48 38.34
C GLY A 230 22.19 5.52 38.41
N VAL A 231 21.16 5.72 37.57
CA VAL A 231 20.03 4.81 37.43
C VAL A 231 20.02 4.26 36.00
N ASP A 232 19.94 2.94 35.85
CA ASP A 232 20.02 2.28 34.54
C ASP A 232 18.64 2.03 33.90
N ALA A 233 17.55 2.30 34.62
CA ALA A 233 16.19 1.99 34.19
C ALA A 233 15.24 3.19 34.22
N HIS A 234 14.50 3.38 33.14
CA HIS A 234 13.41 4.32 33.00
C HIS A 234 12.14 3.75 33.62
N THR A 235 11.31 4.61 34.23
CA THR A 235 10.00 4.22 34.75
C THR A 235 8.92 4.53 33.74
N PHE A 236 8.16 3.52 33.38
CA PHE A 236 7.02 3.58 32.48
C PHE A 236 5.74 3.18 33.20
N GLN A 237 4.61 3.66 32.69
CA GLN A 237 3.27 3.27 33.13
C GLN A 237 2.52 2.62 31.96
N VAL A 238 1.85 1.51 32.23
CA VAL A 238 1.01 0.82 31.24
C VAL A 238 -0.23 1.65 30.94
N VAL A 239 -0.43 2.00 29.66
CA VAL A 239 -1.58 2.79 29.18
C VAL A 239 -2.70 1.87 28.70
N ASP A 240 -2.33 0.83 27.97
CA ASP A 240 -3.25 -0.16 27.41
C ASP A 240 -2.60 -1.54 27.38
N THR A 241 -3.43 -2.58 27.44
CA THR A 241 -2.98 -3.98 27.50
C THR A 241 -3.91 -4.83 26.65
N VAL A 242 -3.34 -5.43 25.61
CA VAL A 242 -4.01 -6.39 24.73
C VAL A 242 -3.68 -7.81 25.15
N ARG A 243 -2.41 -8.04 25.50
CA ARG A 243 -1.87 -9.30 26.00
C ARG A 243 -0.92 -9.02 27.15
N GLU A 244 -0.69 -10.05 27.95
CA GLU A 244 0.23 -9.98 29.08
C GLU A 244 1.65 -9.56 28.65
N MET A 245 2.11 -8.46 29.24
CA MET A 245 3.48 -7.94 29.12
C MET A 245 4.32 -8.41 30.31
N GLY A 246 5.60 -8.64 30.09
CA GLY A 246 6.52 -9.11 31.11
C GLY A 246 7.97 -8.72 30.85
N VAL A 247 8.85 -9.21 31.72
CA VAL A 247 10.30 -9.01 31.60
C VAL A 247 10.81 -9.65 30.32
N GLY A 248 11.64 -8.91 29.59
CA GLY A 248 12.21 -9.32 28.30
C GLY A 248 11.45 -8.82 27.07
N ASP A 249 10.23 -8.31 27.22
CA ASP A 249 9.49 -7.70 26.11
C ASP A 249 10.14 -6.38 25.68
N LEU A 250 10.08 -6.09 24.39
CA LEU A 250 10.78 -4.97 23.74
C LEU A 250 9.85 -3.79 23.49
N LEU A 251 10.40 -2.58 23.53
CA LEU A 251 9.69 -1.34 23.29
C LEU A 251 10.14 -0.74 21.96
N VAL A 252 9.16 -0.32 21.18
CA VAL A 252 9.38 0.47 19.96
C VAL A 252 8.60 1.78 20.09
N PRO A 253 9.18 2.92 19.69
CA PRO A 253 8.46 4.20 19.71
C PRO A 253 7.14 4.09 18.94
N GLN A 254 6.06 4.64 19.50
CA GLN A 254 4.77 4.60 18.80
C GLN A 254 4.85 5.48 17.54
N PRO A 255 4.69 4.92 16.33
CA PRO A 255 4.68 5.75 15.13
C PRO A 255 3.46 6.69 15.17
N PRO A 256 3.58 7.92 14.64
CA PRO A 256 2.44 8.82 14.53
C PRO A 256 1.37 8.13 13.68
N THR A 257 0.17 7.94 14.22
CA THR A 257 -0.95 7.29 13.50
C THR A 257 -1.35 8.17 12.31
N PRO A 258 -1.03 7.79 11.06
CA PRO A 258 -1.54 8.50 9.93
C PRO A 258 -2.99 8.06 9.76
N VAL A 259 -3.95 8.98 9.88
CA VAL A 259 -5.29 8.73 9.34
C VAL A 259 -5.16 8.78 7.82
N ARG A 260 -4.75 7.66 7.22
CA ARG A 260 -4.61 7.55 5.77
C ARG A 260 -5.86 6.90 5.21
N ASN A 261 -6.59 7.69 4.41
CA ASN A 261 -7.57 7.13 3.50
C ASN A 261 -6.78 6.37 2.43
N TYR A 262 -7.03 5.07 2.35
CA TYR A 262 -6.33 4.22 1.41
C TYR A 262 -7.00 4.28 0.04
N VAL A 263 -6.23 4.69 -0.97
CA VAL A 263 -6.62 4.66 -2.38
C VAL A 263 -5.99 3.41 -2.98
N PRO A 264 -6.74 2.37 -3.38
CA PRO A 264 -6.17 1.27 -4.15
C PRO A 264 -5.57 1.76 -5.47
N HIS A 265 -4.29 1.52 -5.72
CA HIS A 265 -3.64 1.88 -6.99
C HIS A 265 -2.60 0.83 -7.40
N ALA A 266 -2.21 0.82 -8.68
CA ALA A 266 -1.08 0.01 -9.10
C ALA A 266 0.24 0.61 -8.54
N PRO A 267 1.22 -0.21 -8.13
CA PRO A 267 2.53 0.29 -7.74
C PRO A 267 3.17 1.13 -8.85
N LEU A 268 3.94 2.14 -8.49
CA LEU A 268 4.62 3.03 -9.45
C LEU A 268 5.70 2.31 -10.27
N GLN A 269 6.26 1.22 -9.73
CA GLN A 269 7.29 0.41 -10.35
C GLN A 269 6.82 -1.04 -10.49
N PRO A 270 7.31 -1.80 -11.48
CA PRO A 270 7.07 -3.23 -11.55
C PRO A 270 7.66 -3.93 -10.31
N VAL A 271 6.82 -4.65 -9.59
CA VAL A 271 7.17 -5.40 -8.39
C VAL A 271 7.08 -6.89 -8.70
N ASP A 272 8.12 -7.65 -8.35
CA ASP A 272 8.09 -9.11 -8.27
C ASP A 272 8.44 -9.54 -6.85
N ALA A 273 7.42 -10.05 -6.14
CA ALA A 273 7.43 -10.38 -4.74
C ALA A 273 6.94 -11.82 -4.50
N ARG A 274 7.12 -12.31 -3.28
CA ARG A 274 6.65 -13.62 -2.82
C ARG A 274 5.97 -13.49 -1.47
N VAL A 275 4.96 -14.33 -1.26
CA VAL A 275 4.33 -14.50 0.05
C VAL A 275 5.32 -15.19 0.99
N MET A 276 5.69 -14.54 2.09
CA MET A 276 6.63 -15.07 3.09
C MET A 276 5.92 -15.81 4.23
N SER A 277 4.80 -15.27 4.67
CA SER A 277 4.03 -15.83 5.78
C SER A 277 2.56 -15.48 5.64
N ILE A 278 1.76 -16.31 6.27
CA ILE A 278 0.33 -16.12 6.41
C ILE A 278 0.06 -15.84 7.87
N TYR A 279 -0.72 -14.79 8.14
CA TYR A 279 -1.06 -14.42 9.51
C TYR A 279 -1.75 -15.58 10.25
N ALA A 280 -1.50 -15.69 11.56
CA ALA A 280 -1.88 -16.81 12.41
C ALA A 280 -1.21 -18.17 12.09
N GLY A 281 -0.19 -18.19 11.22
CA GLY A 281 0.68 -19.37 11.03
C GLY A 281 -0.01 -20.56 10.35
N VAL A 282 -1.09 -20.31 9.61
CA VAL A 282 -1.78 -21.36 8.83
C VAL A 282 -1.06 -21.63 7.51
N THR A 283 -1.25 -22.84 6.97
CA THR A 283 -0.59 -23.28 5.72
C THR A 283 -1.16 -22.62 4.46
N TYR A 284 -2.42 -22.19 4.50
CA TYR A 284 -3.16 -21.65 3.36
C TYR A 284 -3.91 -20.38 3.77
N ALA A 285 -3.94 -19.40 2.87
CA ALA A 285 -4.69 -18.17 3.04
C ALA A 285 -5.83 -18.05 2.02
N GLY A 286 -6.98 -17.57 2.48
CA GLY A 286 -8.16 -17.29 1.69
C GLY A 286 -8.46 -15.80 1.56
N GLN A 287 -9.64 -15.49 1.02
CA GLN A 287 -10.13 -14.13 0.93
C GLN A 287 -10.23 -13.47 2.32
N SER A 288 -9.95 -12.17 2.39
CA SER A 288 -9.97 -11.35 3.61
C SER A 288 -8.95 -11.76 4.68
N GLN A 289 -7.93 -12.54 4.31
CA GLN A 289 -6.81 -12.86 5.20
C GLN A 289 -5.58 -12.03 4.88
N VAL A 290 -4.74 -11.86 5.90
CA VAL A 290 -3.52 -11.06 5.82
C VAL A 290 -2.32 -11.95 5.56
N VAL A 291 -1.47 -11.51 4.64
CA VAL A 291 -0.20 -12.14 4.31
C VAL A 291 0.91 -11.11 4.36
N THR A 292 2.14 -11.58 4.61
CA THR A 292 3.34 -10.75 4.50
C THR A 292 4.09 -11.07 3.21
N VAL A 293 4.56 -10.05 2.52
CA VAL A 293 5.33 -10.19 1.27
C VAL A 293 6.76 -9.67 1.41
N ASN A 294 7.70 -10.26 0.68
CA ASN A 294 9.15 -10.00 0.75
C ASN A 294 9.59 -8.70 0.03
N ARG A 295 8.70 -7.73 -0.13
CA ARG A 295 8.99 -6.42 -0.71
C ARG A 295 8.38 -5.30 0.13
N GLY A 296 9.11 -4.19 0.24
CA GLY A 296 8.71 -3.03 1.03
C GLY A 296 8.93 -1.70 0.31
N ALA A 297 9.12 -0.63 1.08
CA ALA A 297 9.30 0.72 0.59
C ALA A 297 10.55 0.89 -0.29
N VAL A 298 11.62 0.14 0.00
CA VAL A 298 12.85 0.17 -0.80
C VAL A 298 12.67 -0.44 -2.19
N ASP A 299 11.65 -1.28 -2.35
CA ASP A 299 11.31 -1.96 -3.60
C ASP A 299 10.21 -1.22 -4.38
N GLY A 300 9.83 -0.01 -3.94
CA GLY A 300 8.82 0.82 -4.59
C GLY A 300 7.37 0.47 -4.24
N LEU A 301 7.13 -0.34 -3.20
CA LEU A 301 5.76 -0.52 -2.67
C LEU A 301 5.41 0.64 -1.75
N ASP A 302 4.16 1.06 -1.83
CA ASP A 302 3.57 2.05 -0.97
C ASP A 302 2.17 1.63 -0.53
N VAL A 303 1.68 2.31 0.51
CA VAL A 303 0.40 1.94 1.12
C VAL A 303 -0.74 2.35 0.20
N GLY A 304 -1.57 1.39 -0.20
CA GLY A 304 -2.54 1.57 -1.28
C GLY A 304 -2.26 0.67 -2.48
N ALA A 305 -1.03 0.17 -2.62
CA ALA A 305 -0.64 -0.65 -3.75
C ALA A 305 -1.48 -1.94 -3.84
N VAL A 306 -1.98 -2.25 -5.03
CA VAL A 306 -2.67 -3.51 -5.34
C VAL A 306 -1.79 -4.35 -6.25
N LEU A 307 -1.59 -5.61 -5.86
CA LEU A 307 -0.79 -6.60 -6.57
C LEU A 307 -1.68 -7.77 -6.99
N GLN A 308 -1.26 -8.50 -8.02
CA GLN A 308 -1.87 -9.74 -8.45
C GLN A 308 -1.16 -10.93 -7.78
N LEU A 309 -1.96 -11.90 -7.35
CA LEU A 309 -1.48 -13.15 -6.78
C LEU A 309 -1.46 -14.22 -7.88
N TYR A 310 -0.42 -15.04 -7.87
CA TYR A 310 -0.21 -16.15 -8.77
C TYR A 310 0.18 -17.39 -7.98
N HIS A 311 -0.50 -18.50 -8.24
CA HIS A 311 -0.10 -19.78 -7.68
C HIS A 311 1.09 -20.33 -8.49
N VAL A 312 2.14 -20.76 -7.78
CA VAL A 312 3.32 -21.32 -8.45
C VAL A 312 2.96 -22.65 -9.08
N GLY A 313 3.20 -22.78 -10.39
CA GLY A 313 2.95 -24.01 -11.12
C GLY A 313 3.74 -25.18 -10.53
N LYS A 314 3.04 -26.28 -10.21
CA LYS A 314 3.70 -27.49 -9.70
C LYS A 314 4.64 -28.07 -10.75
N THR A 315 5.74 -28.63 -10.28
CA THR A 315 6.62 -29.44 -11.14
C THR A 315 6.13 -30.89 -11.09
N VAL A 316 5.72 -31.42 -12.23
CA VAL A 316 5.15 -32.76 -12.35
C VAL A 316 6.09 -33.61 -13.20
N ALA A 317 6.33 -34.85 -12.79
CA ALA A 317 7.10 -35.78 -13.59
C ALA A 317 6.37 -36.05 -14.91
N ASP A 318 7.08 -35.89 -16.03
CA ASP A 318 6.57 -36.18 -17.36
C ASP A 318 6.16 -37.66 -17.44
N PRO A 319 4.86 -37.96 -17.63
CA PRO A 319 4.37 -39.33 -17.77
C PRO A 319 4.97 -40.06 -18.96
N ALA A 320 5.38 -39.34 -20.01
CA ALA A 320 5.98 -39.89 -21.21
C ALA A 320 7.48 -40.21 -21.04
N SER A 321 8.15 -39.62 -20.05
CA SER A 321 9.56 -39.89 -19.80
C SER A 321 9.75 -41.25 -19.09
N ARG A 322 10.40 -42.19 -19.78
CA ARG A 322 10.88 -43.45 -19.18
C ARG A 322 12.26 -43.21 -18.58
N GLY A 323 12.29 -42.81 -17.31
CA GLY A 323 13.51 -42.88 -16.51
C GLY A 323 14.00 -44.33 -16.38
N PHE A 324 15.31 -44.54 -16.28
CA PHE A 324 15.88 -45.88 -16.05
C PHE A 324 15.47 -46.35 -14.64
N LEU A 325 14.76 -47.48 -14.54
CA LEU A 325 14.31 -48.06 -13.27
C LEU A 325 13.46 -47.12 -12.39
N GLY A 326 12.76 -46.15 -12.98
CA GLY A 326 11.92 -45.19 -12.25
C GLY A 326 12.66 -43.98 -11.68
N MET A 327 14.00 -43.92 -11.82
CA MET A 327 14.80 -42.73 -11.54
C MET A 327 15.05 -41.90 -12.80
N GLY A 328 15.02 -40.57 -12.68
CA GLY A 328 15.37 -39.64 -13.77
C GLY A 328 14.22 -39.30 -14.73
N ARG A 329 12.96 -39.32 -14.28
CA ARG A 329 11.86 -38.75 -15.07
C ARG A 329 12.09 -37.25 -15.29
N ALA A 330 11.91 -36.80 -16.53
CA ALA A 330 11.94 -35.38 -16.86
C ALA A 330 10.85 -34.67 -16.05
N GLN A 331 11.16 -33.47 -15.55
CA GLN A 331 10.27 -32.70 -14.70
C GLN A 331 9.67 -31.56 -15.52
N LEU A 332 8.34 -31.51 -15.63
CA LEU A 332 7.60 -30.46 -16.34
C LEU A 332 7.12 -29.43 -15.33
N LYS A 333 7.57 -28.18 -15.47
CA LYS A 333 7.08 -27.06 -14.67
C LYS A 333 5.81 -26.50 -15.32
N MET A 334 4.70 -26.55 -14.60
CA MET A 334 3.46 -25.91 -15.02
C MET A 334 3.59 -24.38 -14.99
N PRO A 335 2.83 -23.62 -15.82
CA PRO A 335 2.80 -22.17 -15.74
C PRO A 335 2.25 -21.70 -14.40
N ASP A 336 2.63 -20.48 -14.00
CA ASP A 336 2.03 -19.83 -12.84
C ASP A 336 0.63 -19.33 -13.24
N GLU A 337 -0.38 -19.62 -12.41
CA GLU A 337 -1.77 -19.25 -12.69
C GLU A 337 -2.22 -18.11 -11.79
N GLN A 338 -2.82 -17.07 -12.37
CA GLN A 338 -3.36 -15.96 -11.60
C GLN A 338 -4.49 -16.47 -10.70
N ASN A 339 -4.31 -16.34 -9.38
CA ASN A 339 -5.25 -16.86 -8.39
C ASN A 339 -5.93 -15.77 -7.56
N GLY A 340 -5.54 -14.49 -7.65
CA GLY A 340 -6.21 -13.45 -6.88
C GLY A 340 -5.62 -12.05 -6.94
N SER A 341 -6.01 -11.21 -5.99
CA SER A 341 -5.50 -9.85 -5.79
C SER A 341 -5.20 -9.55 -4.32
N LEU A 342 -4.16 -8.74 -4.10
CA LEU A 342 -3.60 -8.40 -2.79
C LEU A 342 -3.53 -6.89 -2.62
N PHE A 343 -4.11 -6.36 -1.55
CA PHE A 343 -4.08 -4.94 -1.22
C PHE A 343 -3.09 -4.64 -0.11
N ILE A 344 -2.08 -3.83 -0.38
CA ILE A 344 -1.05 -3.45 0.58
C ILE A 344 -1.54 -2.32 1.48
N PHE A 345 -1.73 -2.62 2.76
CA PHE A 345 -2.24 -1.65 3.75
C PHE A 345 -1.17 -1.17 4.73
N ARG A 346 0.00 -1.82 4.76
CA ARG A 346 1.13 -1.41 5.60
C ARG A 346 2.44 -1.79 4.95
N VAL A 347 3.35 -0.82 4.86
CA VAL A 347 4.65 -0.99 4.21
C VAL A 347 5.76 -0.68 5.21
N PHE A 348 6.75 -1.57 5.27
CA PHE A 348 7.99 -1.40 6.01
C PHE A 348 9.15 -1.27 5.02
N LYS A 349 10.39 -1.29 5.52
CA LYS A 349 11.57 -1.10 4.67
C LYS A 349 11.70 -2.23 3.66
N ASN A 350 11.70 -3.47 4.11
CA ASN A 350 11.96 -4.64 3.25
C ASN A 350 10.75 -5.57 3.09
N VAL A 351 9.68 -5.33 3.84
CA VAL A 351 8.49 -6.18 3.87
C VAL A 351 7.22 -5.34 3.85
N SER A 352 6.09 -5.95 3.51
CA SER A 352 4.80 -5.30 3.60
C SER A 352 3.70 -6.29 3.94
N TYR A 353 2.62 -5.77 4.54
CA TYR A 353 1.40 -6.53 4.79
C TYR A 353 0.37 -6.23 3.72
N GLY A 354 -0.21 -7.30 3.21
CA GLY A 354 -1.29 -7.27 2.25
C GLY A 354 -2.53 -8.00 2.76
N LEU A 355 -3.70 -7.46 2.45
CA LEU A 355 -5.00 -8.11 2.60
C LEU A 355 -5.35 -8.77 1.27
N ILE A 356 -5.64 -10.08 1.29
CA ILE A 356 -6.15 -10.79 0.12
C ILE A 356 -7.58 -10.30 -0.16
N MET A 357 -7.78 -9.61 -1.27
CA MET A 357 -9.09 -9.03 -1.61
C MET A 357 -10.01 -10.06 -2.27
N THR A 358 -9.48 -10.78 -3.25
CA THR A 358 -10.18 -11.81 -4.01
C THR A 358 -9.22 -12.95 -4.28
N VAL A 359 -9.72 -14.17 -4.24
CA VAL A 359 -8.92 -15.35 -4.55
C VAL A 359 -9.79 -16.48 -5.09
N THR A 360 -9.32 -17.21 -6.09
CA THR A 360 -10.02 -18.37 -6.69
C THR A 360 -9.50 -19.70 -6.15
N ALA A 361 -8.26 -19.73 -5.63
CA ALA A 361 -7.63 -20.90 -5.03
C ALA A 361 -6.82 -20.49 -3.79
N PRO A 362 -6.65 -21.35 -2.76
CA PRO A 362 -5.93 -20.96 -1.55
C PRO A 362 -4.48 -20.53 -1.82
N VAL A 363 -4.08 -19.39 -1.25
CA VAL A 363 -2.72 -18.84 -1.34
C VAL A 363 -1.80 -19.57 -0.39
N GLN A 364 -0.56 -19.82 -0.81
CA GLN A 364 0.46 -20.50 -0.01
C GLN A 364 1.71 -19.64 0.16
N VAL A 365 2.51 -19.96 1.18
CA VAL A 365 3.86 -19.40 1.31
C VAL A 365 4.70 -19.79 0.09
N GLY A 366 5.35 -18.80 -0.52
CA GLY A 366 6.09 -18.95 -1.77
C GLY A 366 5.31 -18.59 -3.03
N ASP A 367 3.99 -18.36 -2.94
CA ASP A 367 3.22 -17.86 -4.08
C ASP A 367 3.75 -16.52 -4.58
N VAL A 368 3.56 -16.30 -5.88
CA VAL A 368 4.10 -15.16 -6.63
C VAL A 368 3.15 -13.98 -6.49
N VAL A 369 3.71 -12.80 -6.24
CA VAL A 369 2.96 -11.55 -6.11
C VAL A 369 3.58 -10.52 -7.06
N LYS A 370 2.82 -10.05 -8.04
CA LYS A 370 3.33 -9.18 -9.11
C LYS A 370 2.49 -7.93 -9.30
N SER A 371 3.07 -6.88 -9.86
CA SER A 371 2.30 -5.73 -10.34
C SER A 371 1.26 -6.18 -11.39
N PRO A 372 0.06 -5.59 -11.39
CA PRO A 372 -0.95 -5.84 -12.43
C PRO A 372 -0.44 -5.37 -13.80
N GLU A 373 -0.76 -6.14 -14.85
CA GLU A 373 -0.42 -5.85 -16.25
C GLU A 373 -1.21 -4.69 -16.88
#